data_AF-A0A379SKB5-F1
#
_entry.id   AF-A0A379SKB5-F1
#
_cell.length_a   1.000
_cell.length_b   1.000
_cell.length_c   1.000
_cell.angle_alpha   90.00
_cell.angle_beta   90.00
_cell.angle_gamma   90.00
#
_symmetry.space_group_name_H-M   'P 1'
#
loop_
_entity.id
_entity.type
_entity.pdbx_description
1 polymer ?
#
loop_
_entity_poly.entity_id
_entity_poly.type
_entity_poly.pdbx_seq_one_letter_code
_entity_poly.pdbx_strand_id
1 'polypeptide(L)'
;MPDASFAGQQETFLNVQGFDAVLVAVKHVFASLFNDRAISYRVHQGYDHRGVALSAGVQRMVRSDLASSGVMFSIDTESGFDQVVFITSAWGLGEMVVQGAVNPDEFYVHKSTLAAGRPAIVRRTMGSKKSAWSTPRLRNTVSK
;
A
#
# COMPACT_ATOMS: atom_id res chain seq x y z
N MET A 1 -0.63 -20.68 1.96
CA MET A 1 0.45 -20.22 1.05
C MET A 1 1.38 -19.30 1.84
N PRO A 2 2.58 -19.75 2.25
CA PRO A 2 3.52 -18.92 2.99
C PRO A 2 4.42 -18.04 2.11
N ASP A 3 4.69 -18.43 0.84
CA ASP A 3 5.77 -17.81 0.02
C ASP A 3 5.28 -17.02 -1.22
N ALA A 4 3.99 -16.72 -1.32
CA ALA A 4 3.45 -15.94 -2.44
C ALA A 4 3.34 -14.45 -2.07
N SER A 5 4.08 -13.59 -2.79
CA SER A 5 3.91 -12.13 -2.70
C SER A 5 2.79 -11.67 -3.65
N PHE A 6 1.66 -11.29 -3.08
CA PHE A 6 0.50 -10.73 -3.80
C PHE A 6 0.52 -9.20 -3.89
N ALA A 7 1.65 -8.58 -3.58
CA ALA A 7 1.78 -7.13 -3.61
C ALA A 7 1.40 -6.58 -5.00
N GLY A 8 0.43 -5.66 -5.02
CA GLY A 8 -0.05 -5.03 -6.26
C GLY A 8 -0.91 -5.92 -7.17
N GLN A 9 -1.31 -7.12 -6.75
CA GLN A 9 -2.15 -8.02 -7.56
C GLN A 9 -3.65 -7.98 -7.22
N GLN A 10 -4.01 -7.44 -6.06
CA GLN A 10 -5.40 -7.42 -5.56
C GLN A 10 -5.95 -6.00 -5.59
N GLU A 11 -7.21 -5.87 -6.00
CA GLU A 11 -7.90 -4.58 -6.04
C GLU A 11 -8.14 -4.05 -4.62
N THR A 12 -7.83 -2.77 -4.41
CA THR A 12 -8.15 -2.04 -3.18
C THR A 12 -9.11 -0.92 -3.52
N PHE A 13 -10.15 -0.75 -2.70
CA PHE A 13 -11.14 0.30 -2.86
C PHE A 13 -11.08 1.23 -1.66
N LEU A 14 -10.80 2.51 -1.89
CA LEU A 14 -10.73 3.53 -0.83
C LEU A 14 -12.00 4.38 -0.79
N ASN A 15 -12.28 4.95 0.38
CA ASN A 15 -13.40 5.89 0.61
C ASN A 15 -14.78 5.35 0.19
N VAL A 16 -15.01 4.05 0.39
CA VAL A 16 -16.31 3.41 0.15
C VAL A 16 -17.27 3.79 1.29
N GLN A 17 -18.46 4.30 0.94
CA GLN A 17 -19.45 4.79 1.90
C GLN A 17 -20.80 4.10 1.70
N GLY A 18 -21.39 3.67 2.81
CA GLY A 18 -22.69 2.98 2.81
C GLY A 18 -22.56 1.46 2.67
N PHE A 19 -23.53 0.76 3.25
CA PHE A 19 -23.53 -0.71 3.32
C PHE A 19 -23.53 -1.36 1.94
N ASP A 20 -24.39 -0.90 1.03
CA ASP A 20 -24.50 -1.49 -0.31
C ASP A 20 -23.22 -1.30 -1.14
N ALA A 21 -22.58 -0.13 -1.02
CA ALA A 21 -21.32 0.13 -1.71
C ALA A 21 -20.18 -0.76 -1.20
N VAL A 22 -20.16 -1.07 0.11
CA VAL A 22 -19.21 -2.03 0.68
C VAL A 22 -19.46 -3.43 0.12
N LEU A 23 -20.71 -3.87 0.02
CA LEU A 23 -21.03 -5.17 -0.59
C LEU A 23 -20.57 -5.26 -2.04
N VAL A 24 -20.73 -4.19 -2.82
CA VAL A 24 -20.23 -4.12 -4.21
C VAL A 24 -18.71 -4.19 -4.24
N ALA A 25 -18.01 -3.40 -3.42
CA ALA A 25 -16.55 -3.42 -3.35
C ALA A 25 -16.01 -4.81 -2.99
N VAL A 26 -16.63 -5.52 -2.02
CA VAL A 26 -16.25 -6.89 -1.65
C VAL A 26 -16.40 -7.86 -2.83
N LYS A 27 -17.48 -7.74 -3.62
CA LYS A 27 -17.66 -8.56 -4.82
C LYS A 27 -16.56 -8.30 -5.85
N HIS A 28 -16.16 -7.05 -6.05
CA HIS A 28 -15.03 -6.72 -6.92
C HIS A 28 -13.71 -7.30 -6.42
N VAL A 29 -13.44 -7.22 -5.11
CA VAL A 29 -12.26 -7.87 -4.51
C VAL A 29 -12.24 -9.37 -4.80
N PHE A 30 -13.37 -10.08 -4.65
CA PHE A 30 -13.44 -11.49 -5.00
C PHE A 30 -13.29 -11.75 -6.51
N ALA A 31 -13.86 -10.90 -7.35
CA ALA A 31 -13.70 -10.98 -8.80
C ALA A 31 -12.24 -10.77 -9.23
N SER A 32 -11.48 -9.92 -8.53
CA SER A 32 -10.07 -9.65 -8.83
C SER A 32 -9.19 -10.90 -8.75
N LEU A 33 -9.62 -11.94 -8.02
CA LEU A 33 -8.94 -13.23 -7.99
C LEU A 33 -8.89 -13.91 -9.36
N PHE A 34 -9.81 -13.58 -10.26
CA PHE A 34 -9.93 -14.18 -11.60
C PHE A 34 -9.44 -13.25 -12.73
N ASN A 35 -8.71 -12.18 -12.40
CA ASN A 35 -8.08 -11.37 -13.43
C ASN A 35 -6.94 -12.14 -14.14
N ASP A 36 -6.61 -11.73 -15.36
CA ASP A 36 -5.62 -12.40 -16.21
C ASP A 36 -4.26 -12.55 -15.53
N ARG A 37 -3.86 -11.55 -14.73
CA ARG A 37 -2.60 -11.57 -13.97
C ARG A 37 -2.59 -12.63 -12.89
N ALA A 38 -3.67 -12.76 -12.11
CA ALA A 38 -3.79 -13.76 -11.06
C ALA A 38 -3.90 -15.17 -11.64
N ILE A 39 -4.57 -15.33 -12.79
CA ILE A 39 -4.61 -16.60 -13.52
C ILE A 39 -3.22 -16.98 -14.01
N SER A 40 -2.53 -16.06 -14.71
CA SER A 40 -1.17 -16.27 -15.21
C SER A 40 -0.19 -16.64 -14.08
N TYR A 41 -0.21 -15.93 -12.96
CA TYR A 41 0.64 -16.22 -11.80
C TYR A 41 0.41 -17.62 -11.24
N ARG A 42 -0.86 -18.06 -11.12
CA ARG A 42 -1.19 -19.41 -10.65
C ARG A 42 -0.71 -20.49 -11.60
N VAL A 43 -0.89 -20.29 -12.91
CA VAL A 43 -0.41 -21.23 -13.94
C VAL A 43 1.12 -21.33 -13.89
N HIS A 44 1.83 -20.20 -13.79
CA HIS A 44 3.29 -20.18 -13.71
C HIS A 44 3.86 -20.82 -12.45
N GLN A 45 3.13 -20.78 -11.34
CA GLN A 45 3.53 -21.39 -10.06
C GLN A 45 3.01 -22.84 -9.90
N GLY A 46 2.27 -23.37 -10.88
CA GLY A 46 1.77 -24.76 -10.87
C GLY A 46 0.64 -25.04 -9.88
N TYR A 47 -0.11 -24.02 -9.45
CA TYR A 47 -1.21 -24.20 -8.49
C TYR A 47 -2.52 -24.63 -9.18
N ASP A 48 -3.22 -25.60 -8.58
CA ASP A 48 -4.57 -25.98 -9.02
C ASP A 48 -5.54 -24.79 -8.86
N HIS A 49 -6.34 -24.54 -9.90
CA HIS A 49 -7.34 -23.48 -9.93
C HIS A 49 -8.47 -23.71 -8.91
N ARG A 50 -8.66 -24.96 -8.46
CA ARG A 50 -9.69 -25.35 -7.49
C ARG A 50 -9.12 -25.34 -6.08
N GLY A 51 -9.43 -24.31 -5.30
CA GLY A 51 -9.07 -24.26 -3.87
C GLY A 51 -8.49 -22.93 -3.38
N VAL A 52 -8.41 -21.90 -4.22
CA VAL A 52 -7.94 -20.58 -3.78
C VAL A 52 -9.09 -19.81 -3.14
N ALA A 53 -9.01 -19.62 -1.83
CA ALA A 53 -9.90 -18.74 -1.07
C ALA A 53 -9.27 -17.35 -0.88
N LEU A 54 -10.07 -16.31 -1.03
CA LEU A 54 -9.70 -14.92 -0.74
C LEU A 54 -10.58 -14.40 0.39
N SER A 55 -10.01 -13.62 1.29
CA SER A 55 -10.74 -12.88 2.32
C SER A 55 -10.69 -11.39 2.01
N ALA A 56 -11.83 -10.71 2.11
CA ALA A 56 -11.92 -9.27 1.94
C ALA A 56 -11.88 -8.57 3.31
N GLY A 57 -10.80 -7.84 3.59
CA GLY A 57 -10.68 -7.03 4.80
C GLY A 57 -11.43 -5.70 4.64
N VAL A 58 -12.35 -5.39 5.55
CA VAL A 58 -13.04 -4.10 5.61
C VAL A 58 -12.45 -3.29 6.76
N GLN A 59 -11.74 -2.22 6.43
CA GLN A 59 -11.10 -1.33 7.42
C GLN A 59 -11.69 0.07 7.35
N ARG A 60 -11.88 0.69 8.51
CA ARG A 60 -12.30 2.09 8.60
C ARG A 60 -11.22 3.00 8.01
N MET A 61 -11.61 3.89 7.12
CA MET A 61 -10.70 4.89 6.54
C MET A 61 -10.17 5.85 7.61
N VAL A 62 -8.85 6.06 7.61
CA VAL A 62 -8.18 7.13 8.35
C VAL A 62 -8.18 8.40 7.49
N ARG A 63 -8.36 9.57 8.10
CA ARG A 63 -8.41 10.87 7.41
C ARG A 63 -7.04 11.39 6.96
N SER A 64 -6.21 10.52 6.37
CA SER A 64 -4.91 10.94 5.82
C SER A 64 -5.07 11.78 4.55
N ASP A 65 -6.28 11.83 3.96
CA ASP A 65 -6.66 12.78 2.91
C ASP A 65 -6.48 14.25 3.34
N LEU A 66 -6.54 14.53 4.65
CA LEU A 66 -6.32 15.86 5.23
C LEU A 66 -4.91 16.04 5.83
N ALA A 67 -4.04 15.02 5.72
CA ALA A 67 -2.74 14.98 6.35
C ALA A 67 -1.76 14.18 5.47
N SER A 68 -0.88 13.38 6.09
CA SER A 68 0.10 12.55 5.41
C SER A 68 -0.12 11.05 5.64
N SER A 69 0.49 10.26 4.77
CA SER A 69 0.58 8.81 4.87
C SER A 69 1.87 8.34 4.19
N GLY A 70 2.23 7.08 4.38
CA GLY A 70 3.53 6.58 3.95
C GLY A 70 3.73 5.09 4.17
N VAL A 71 4.93 4.62 3.86
CA VAL A 71 5.36 3.23 4.05
C VAL A 71 6.58 3.22 4.96
N MET A 72 6.69 2.19 5.79
CA MET A 72 7.85 1.99 6.66
C MET A 72 8.41 0.59 6.46
N PHE A 73 9.73 0.52 6.32
CA PHE A 73 10.50 -0.72 6.36
C PHE A 73 11.37 -0.73 7.60
N SER A 74 11.41 -1.88 8.30
CA SER A 74 12.22 -2.05 9.50
C SER A 74 13.70 -2.31 9.19
N ILE A 75 14.08 -2.31 7.91
CA ILE A 75 15.45 -2.45 7.41
C ILE A 75 15.64 -1.47 6.25
N ASP A 76 16.88 -1.14 5.92
CA ASP A 76 17.18 -0.55 4.62
C ASP A 76 17.01 -1.59 3.52
N THR A 77 16.07 -1.36 2.61
CA THR A 77 15.75 -2.28 1.51
C THR A 77 16.78 -2.29 0.39
N GLU A 78 17.62 -1.25 0.27
CA GLU A 78 18.67 -1.19 -0.77
C GLU A 78 19.91 -1.97 -0.35
N SER A 79 20.38 -1.77 0.89
CA SER A 79 21.60 -2.41 1.39
C SER A 79 21.37 -3.67 2.24
N GLY A 80 20.15 -3.87 2.75
CA GLY A 80 19.84 -4.90 3.75
C GLY A 80 20.28 -4.54 5.17
N PHE A 81 20.79 -3.32 5.41
CA PHE A 81 21.23 -2.89 6.74
C PHE A 81 20.06 -2.79 7.71
N ASP A 82 20.10 -3.60 8.77
CA ASP A 82 18.97 -3.82 9.68
C ASP A 82 18.97 -2.90 10.91
N GLN A 83 19.95 -2.02 11.07
CA GLN A 83 20.01 -1.10 12.22
C GLN A 83 19.25 0.21 12.00
N VAL A 84 18.60 0.36 10.84
CA VAL A 84 17.81 1.54 10.49
C VAL A 84 16.38 1.16 10.15
N VAL A 85 15.46 2.07 10.44
CA VAL A 85 14.09 2.06 9.93
C VAL A 85 14.02 3.08 8.81
N PHE A 86 13.58 2.64 7.64
CA PHE A 86 13.35 3.49 6.47
C PHE A 86 11.87 3.88 6.42
N ILE A 87 11.57 5.19 6.38
CA ILE A 87 10.21 5.72 6.37
C ILE A 87 10.06 6.63 5.16
N THR A 88 9.04 6.37 4.35
CA THR A 88 8.59 7.28 3.29
C THR A 88 7.31 7.98 3.71
N SER A 89 7.09 9.24 3.29
CA SER A 89 5.87 9.99 3.60
C SER A 89 5.48 10.96 2.49
N ALA A 90 4.19 11.03 2.16
CA ALA A 90 3.63 12.03 1.26
C ALA A 90 2.27 12.53 1.78
N TRP A 91 1.79 13.64 1.22
CA TRP A 91 0.47 14.16 1.53
C TRP A 91 -0.64 13.31 0.89
N GLY A 92 -1.75 13.10 1.60
CA GLY A 92 -2.93 12.39 1.11
C GLY A 92 -2.98 10.91 1.48
N LEU A 93 -3.64 10.11 0.63
CA LEU A 93 -3.84 8.67 0.84
C LEU A 93 -2.58 7.87 0.50
N GLY A 94 -2.28 6.84 1.30
CA GLY A 94 -1.03 6.08 1.22
C GLY A 94 -0.87 5.29 -0.07
N GLU A 95 -1.99 5.03 -0.76
CA GLU A 95 -2.00 4.38 -2.07
C GLU A 95 -1.10 5.09 -3.08
N MET A 96 -0.98 6.42 -3.03
CA MET A 96 -0.10 7.17 -3.94
C MET A 96 1.37 6.80 -3.75
N VAL A 97 1.79 6.56 -2.51
CA VAL A 97 3.16 6.15 -2.18
C VAL A 97 3.38 4.69 -2.60
N VAL A 98 2.43 3.81 -2.32
CA VAL A 98 2.50 2.38 -2.63
C VAL A 98 2.55 2.13 -4.14
N GLN A 99 1.83 2.92 -4.94
CA GLN A 99 1.83 2.83 -6.40
C GLN A 99 3.04 3.53 -7.06
N GLY A 100 3.92 4.17 -6.29
CA GLY A 100 5.03 4.97 -6.83
C GLY A 100 4.59 6.20 -7.63
N ALA A 101 3.35 6.66 -7.43
CA ALA A 101 2.74 7.76 -8.17
C ALA A 101 3.12 9.16 -7.64
N VAL A 102 3.85 9.21 -6.53
CA VAL A 102 4.38 10.43 -5.91
C VAL A 102 5.83 10.21 -5.49
N ASN A 103 6.65 11.26 -5.54
CA ASN A 103 7.99 11.26 -4.94
C ASN A 103 7.89 11.69 -3.46
N PRO A 104 7.97 10.76 -2.50
CA PRO A 104 7.72 11.03 -1.08
C PRO A 104 8.97 11.61 -0.40
N ASP A 105 8.78 12.19 0.79
CA ASP A 105 9.88 12.41 1.72
C ASP A 105 10.43 11.07 2.22
N GLU A 106 11.73 11.02 2.48
CA GLU A 106 12.44 9.85 2.99
C GLU A 106 13.17 10.18 4.29
N PHE A 107 13.06 9.28 5.26
CA PHE A 107 13.72 9.37 6.54
C PHE A 107 14.37 8.04 6.91
N TYR A 108 15.60 8.11 7.40
CA TYR A 108 16.29 6.97 8.02
C TYR A 108 16.41 7.22 9.52
N VAL A 109 15.95 6.27 10.32
CA VAL A 109 15.95 6.35 11.78
C VAL A 109 16.81 5.22 12.35
N HIS A 110 17.85 5.54 13.11
CA HIS A 110 18.73 4.56 13.72
C HIS A 110 18.12 3.95 14.97
N LYS A 111 17.97 2.61 15.00
CA LYS A 111 17.22 1.88 16.03
C LYS A 111 17.80 2.03 17.42
N SER A 112 19.11 1.85 17.59
CA SER A 112 19.74 1.91 18.93
C SER A 112 19.73 3.33 19.50
N THR A 113 19.92 4.35 18.66
CA THR A 113 19.79 5.76 19.09
C THR A 113 18.35 6.08 19.52
N LEU A 114 17.36 5.56 18.79
CA LEU A 114 15.94 5.72 19.14
C LEU A 114 15.62 5.03 20.48
N ALA A 115 16.09 3.79 20.66
CA ALA A 115 15.90 3.04 21.90
C ALA A 115 16.56 3.72 23.11
N ALA A 116 17.66 4.45 22.91
CA ALA A 116 18.32 5.26 23.92
C ALA A 116 17.62 6.62 24.19
N GLY A 117 16.47 6.89 23.55
CA GLY A 117 15.72 8.14 23.73
C GLY A 117 16.39 9.38 23.15
N ARG A 118 17.32 9.20 22.20
CA ARG A 118 18.09 10.29 21.59
C ARG A 118 17.57 10.65 20.19
N PRO A 119 17.87 11.85 19.67
CA PRO A 119 17.55 12.20 18.28
C PRO A 119 18.15 11.18 17.30
N ALA A 120 17.30 10.44 16.61
CA ALA A 120 17.69 9.22 15.89
C ALA A 120 17.56 9.32 14.36
N ILE A 121 17.13 10.46 13.82
CA ILE A 121 17.01 10.64 12.37
C ILE A 121 18.40 10.90 11.80
N VAL A 122 18.93 9.95 11.03
CA VAL A 122 20.30 9.99 10.47
C VAL A 122 20.34 10.53 9.05
N ARG A 123 19.24 10.41 8.28
CA ARG A 123 19.10 10.99 6.94
C ARG A 123 17.69 11.52 6.73
N ARG A 124 17.58 12.64 6.02
CA ARG A 124 16.32 13.21 5.54
C ARG A 124 16.48 13.63 4.10
N THR A 125 15.60 13.16 3.22
CA THR A 125 15.51 13.61 1.84
C THR A 125 14.10 14.12 1.58
N MET A 126 13.98 15.34 1.06
CA MET A 126 12.68 15.92 0.75
C MET A 126 12.26 15.50 -0.65
N GLY A 127 11.15 14.78 -0.75
CA GLY A 127 10.50 14.47 -2.01
C GLY A 127 9.81 15.70 -2.58
N SER A 128 9.61 15.70 -3.90
CA SER A 128 8.87 16.79 -4.56
C SER A 128 7.42 16.88 -4.09
N LYS A 129 6.85 15.77 -3.60
CA LYS A 129 5.46 15.66 -3.10
C LYS A 129 4.41 16.21 -4.07
N LYS A 130 4.74 16.24 -5.36
CA LYS A 130 3.83 16.66 -6.42
C LYS A 130 2.89 15.50 -6.72
N SER A 131 1.69 15.56 -6.15
CA SER A 131 0.60 14.68 -6.51
C SER A 131 -0.06 15.20 -7.79
N ALA A 132 -0.35 14.33 -8.76
CA ALA A 132 -1.09 14.70 -9.97
C ALA A 132 -2.58 15.05 -9.71
N TRP A 133 -3.02 15.07 -8.45
CA TRP A 133 -4.41 15.27 -8.04
C TRP A 133 -4.61 16.65 -7.38
N SER A 134 -5.08 17.61 -8.17
CA SER A 134 -5.78 18.79 -7.66
C SER A 134 -7.27 18.43 -7.52
N THR A 135 -7.78 18.51 -6.29
CA THR A 135 -9.22 18.37 -5.90
C THR A 135 -9.79 16.93 -5.93
N PRO A 136 -10.35 16.42 -4.83
CA PRO A 136 -11.09 15.16 -4.85
C PRO A 136 -12.44 15.37 -5.54
N ARG A 137 -12.52 15.10 -6.85
CA ARG A 137 -13.79 14.68 -7.46
C ARG A 137 -13.97 13.21 -7.14
N LEU A 138 -15.07 12.90 -6.46
CA LEU A 138 -15.66 11.58 -6.34
C LEU A 138 -15.59 10.86 -7.69
N ARG A 139 -14.59 10.00 -7.90
CA ARG A 139 -14.59 9.03 -8.97
C ARG A 139 -14.70 7.66 -8.32
N ASN A 140 -15.94 7.18 -8.22
CA ASN A 140 -16.20 5.75 -8.32
C ASN A 140 -15.77 5.32 -9.72
N THR A 141 -14.49 5.07 -9.93
CA THR A 141 -14.00 4.39 -11.13
C THR A 141 -13.72 2.96 -10.76
N VAL A 142 -14.72 2.12 -11.03
CA VAL A 142 -14.47 0.74 -11.45
C VAL A 142 -13.63 0.86 -12.72
N SER A 143 -12.34 0.57 -12.64
CA SER A 143 -11.55 0.43 -13.86
C SER A 143 -12.05 -0.83 -14.58
N LYS A 144 -12.33 -0.68 -15.86
CA LYS A 144 -12.56 -1.81 -16.77
C LYS A 144 -11.31 -2.69 -16.85
#